data_AF-A0A9P3B0S4-F1
#
_entry.id   AF-A0A9P3B0S4-F1
#
_cell.length_a   1.000
_cell.length_b   1.000
_cell.length_c   1.000
_cell.angle_alpha   90.00
_cell.angle_beta   90.00
_cell.angle_gamma   90.00
#
_symmetry.space_group_name_H-M   'P 1'
#
loop_
_entity.id
_entity.type
_entity.pdbx_description
1 polymer ?
#
loop_
_entity_poly.entity_id
_entity_poly.type
_entity_poly.pdbx_seq_one_letter_code
_entity_poly.pdbx_strand_id
1 'polypeptide(L)'
;MAANNGYIPKEDQSIRDELSKLTESIRSWAKKHCLPSLADFEDVAEIEKDMVIHQLTECCSQQDWNSMMKDISIPQNKIPMVLLHALLAKDLFGRMFTDPFFAFPKIDGDHKISAAGYFQRIYHIMIKADEQKAHIWRSQTLQNLSTTRDPNAEAFLQGMTKKLVYGLVNTFLTSPARTLLRKVGNNDAVNQRGRELLSLYDGAAQLALSLWTQRAFMSCPNLRELPRFTVSNPMMRAHRLHRLDEDDTRLDGKRILLCVQPAVLAFGSENAEDYNQHKVWSPAVVVMHEK
;
A
#
# COMPACT_ATOMS: atom_id res chain seq x y z
N MET A 1 -20.10 -8.70 -34.61
CA MET A 1 -20.26 -7.48 -33.79
C MET A 1 -20.43 -7.93 -32.35
N ALA A 2 -19.35 -7.95 -31.58
CA ALA A 2 -19.42 -8.30 -30.16
C ALA A 2 -20.03 -7.10 -29.42
N ALA A 3 -21.09 -7.36 -28.64
CA ALA A 3 -21.67 -6.36 -27.77
C ALA A 3 -20.56 -5.82 -26.84
N ASN A 4 -20.25 -4.54 -26.99
CA ASN A 4 -19.41 -3.81 -26.07
C ASN A 4 -20.23 -3.67 -24.78
N ASN A 5 -20.19 -4.67 -23.89
CA ASN A 5 -20.69 -4.54 -22.53
C ASN A 5 -19.90 -3.40 -21.92
N GLY A 6 -20.49 -2.21 -21.92
CA GLY A 6 -19.84 -0.94 -21.67
C GLY A 6 -19.15 -0.95 -20.33
N TYR A 7 -17.87 -1.28 -20.33
CA TYR A 7 -16.99 -1.06 -19.21
C TYR A 7 -16.85 0.46 -19.06
N ILE A 8 -17.33 0.99 -17.95
CA ILE A 8 -17.18 2.40 -17.59
C ILE A 8 -16.01 2.47 -16.61
N PRO A 9 -14.86 3.06 -17.03
CA PRO A 9 -13.74 3.30 -16.14
C PRO A 9 -14.16 4.12 -14.93
N LYS A 10 -13.46 3.93 -13.82
CA LYS A 10 -13.76 4.65 -12.59
C LYS A 10 -13.21 6.07 -12.71
N GLU A 11 -14.01 7.06 -12.35
CA GLU A 11 -13.56 8.45 -12.41
C GLU A 11 -12.41 8.72 -11.42
N ASP A 12 -11.44 9.53 -11.84
CA ASP A 12 -10.25 9.84 -11.04
C ASP A 12 -10.61 10.40 -9.65
N GLN A 13 -11.65 11.23 -9.55
CA GLN A 13 -12.10 11.78 -8.27
C GLN A 13 -12.62 10.68 -7.33
N SER A 14 -13.43 9.76 -7.86
CA SER A 14 -13.92 8.61 -7.10
C SER A 14 -12.79 7.71 -6.62
N ILE A 15 -11.75 7.52 -7.44
CA ILE A 15 -10.55 6.76 -7.06
C ILE A 15 -9.79 7.47 -5.93
N ARG A 16 -9.57 8.78 -6.06
CA ARG A 16 -8.91 9.61 -5.03
C ARG A 16 -9.65 9.54 -3.70
N ASP A 17 -10.98 9.58 -3.73
CA ASP A 17 -11.82 9.51 -2.53
C ASP A 17 -11.72 8.15 -1.83
N GLU A 18 -11.72 7.05 -2.58
CA GLU A 18 -11.56 5.70 -2.01
C GLU A 18 -10.16 5.44 -1.47
N LEU A 19 -9.11 5.88 -2.17
CA LEU A 19 -7.74 5.82 -1.66
C LEU A 19 -7.58 6.67 -0.39
N SER A 20 -8.24 7.83 -0.32
CA SER A 20 -8.26 8.67 0.87
C SER A 20 -8.99 8.00 2.05
N LYS A 21 -10.09 7.29 1.79
CA LYS A 21 -10.79 6.48 2.81
C LYS A 21 -9.93 5.32 3.31
N LEU A 22 -9.21 4.63 2.41
CA LEU A 22 -8.26 3.58 2.78
C LEU A 22 -7.14 4.15 3.66
N THR A 23 -6.56 5.28 3.29
CA THR A 23 -5.54 6.01 4.05
C THR A 23 -6.00 6.31 5.48
N GLU A 24 -7.19 6.89 5.65
CA GLU A 24 -7.69 7.20 6.99
C GLU A 24 -8.04 5.93 7.78
N SER A 25 -8.50 4.87 7.11
CA SER A 25 -8.73 3.56 7.74
C SER A 25 -7.44 2.94 8.29
N ILE A 26 -6.35 2.96 7.52
CA ILE A 26 -5.02 2.53 7.95
C ILE A 26 -4.56 3.33 9.16
N ARG A 27 -4.66 4.66 9.08
CA ARG A 27 -4.26 5.54 10.19
C ARG A 27 -5.10 5.33 11.44
N SER A 28 -6.41 5.14 11.29
CA SER A 28 -7.34 4.90 12.39
C SER A 28 -7.03 3.57 13.09
N TRP A 29 -6.80 2.51 12.32
CA TRP A 29 -6.39 1.21 12.86
C TRP A 29 -5.05 1.31 13.61
N ALA A 30 -4.05 1.95 13.00
CA ALA A 30 -2.74 2.14 13.64
C ALA A 30 -2.86 2.95 14.94
N LYS A 31 -3.59 4.08 14.93
CA LYS A 31 -3.84 4.90 16.13
C LYS A 31 -4.55 4.12 17.23
N LYS A 32 -5.51 3.26 16.87
CA LYS A 32 -6.28 2.47 17.83
C LYS A 32 -5.42 1.39 18.47
N HIS A 33 -4.51 0.76 17.73
CA HIS A 33 -3.82 -0.45 18.19
C HIS A 33 -2.33 -0.27 18.48
N CYS A 34 -1.72 0.87 18.20
CA CYS A 34 -0.34 1.14 18.55
C CYS A 34 -0.13 1.26 20.07
N LEU A 35 1.12 1.14 20.50
CA LEU A 35 1.56 1.50 21.84
C LEU A 35 1.22 2.98 22.15
N PRO A 36 0.83 3.28 23.41
CA PRO A 36 0.50 4.65 23.81
C PRO A 36 1.75 5.51 24.03
N SER A 37 2.89 4.90 24.38
CA SER A 37 4.16 5.59 24.60
C SER A 37 5.35 4.79 24.05
N LEU A 38 6.46 5.50 23.77
CA LEU A 38 7.76 4.86 23.51
C LEU A 38 8.38 4.25 24.77
N ALA A 39 7.98 4.69 25.96
CA ALA A 39 8.43 4.09 27.21
C ALA A 39 8.07 2.60 27.29
N ASP A 40 6.90 2.21 26.77
CA ASP A 40 6.47 0.80 26.67
C ASP A 40 7.32 -0.01 25.68
N PHE A 41 8.18 0.67 24.91
CA PHE A 41 9.13 0.10 23.98
C PHE A 41 10.53 -0.03 24.58
N GLU A 42 10.80 0.51 25.77
CA GLU A 42 12.13 0.46 26.40
C GLU A 42 12.56 -0.98 26.66
N ASP A 43 11.66 -1.82 27.20
CA ASP A 43 11.89 -3.24 27.51
C ASP A 43 12.04 -4.15 26.28
N VAL A 44 11.76 -3.65 25.07
CA VAL A 44 11.92 -4.42 23.83
C VAL A 44 13.41 -4.52 23.48
N ALA A 45 13.88 -5.73 23.18
CA ALA A 45 15.27 -5.97 22.82
C ALA A 45 15.67 -5.14 21.59
N GLU A 46 16.89 -4.60 21.58
CA GLU A 46 17.37 -3.72 20.50
C GLU A 46 17.28 -4.36 19.12
N ILE A 47 17.59 -5.66 19.02
CA ILE A 47 17.42 -6.42 17.79
C ILE A 47 15.97 -6.44 17.27
N GLU A 48 14.98 -6.51 18.15
CA GLU A 48 13.57 -6.46 17.75
C GLU A 48 13.16 -5.05 17.29
N LYS A 49 13.74 -4.01 17.89
CA LYS A 49 13.55 -2.61 17.46
C LYS A 49 14.14 -2.37 16.06
N ASP A 50 15.34 -2.90 15.81
CA ASP A 50 15.97 -2.81 14.50
C ASP A 50 15.20 -3.59 13.43
N MET A 51 14.64 -4.75 13.79
CA MET A 51 13.77 -5.50 12.87
C MET A 51 12.53 -4.70 12.43
N VAL A 52 11.98 -3.82 13.27
CA VAL A 52 10.88 -2.91 12.90
C VAL A 52 11.32 -1.93 11.82
N ILE A 53 12.50 -1.32 11.98
CA ILE A 53 13.05 -0.39 10.97
C ILE A 53 13.42 -1.14 9.69
N HIS A 54 14.00 -2.33 9.81
CA HIS A 54 14.34 -3.17 8.67
C HIS A 54 13.10 -3.56 7.85
N GLN A 55 11.94 -3.79 8.49
CA GLN A 55 10.69 -4.01 7.76
C GLN A 55 10.25 -2.79 6.93
N LEU A 56 10.70 -1.59 7.27
CA LEU A 56 10.48 -0.35 6.50
C LEU A 56 11.55 -0.10 5.43
N THR A 57 12.41 -1.07 5.11
CA THR A 57 13.32 -1.00 3.96
C THR A 57 12.54 -0.58 2.71
N GLU A 58 13.10 0.30 1.89
CA GLU A 58 12.46 0.98 0.72
C GLU A 58 11.53 2.14 1.07
N CYS A 59 11.06 2.26 2.31
CA CYS A 59 10.25 3.38 2.79
C CYS A 59 10.99 4.27 3.80
N CYS A 60 12.07 3.79 4.42
CA CYS A 60 12.87 4.50 5.42
C CYS A 60 14.30 4.69 4.92
N SER A 61 14.90 5.86 5.19
CA SER A 61 16.31 6.11 4.88
C SER A 61 17.27 5.51 5.91
N GLN A 62 16.79 5.22 7.13
CA GLN A 62 17.57 4.63 8.21
C GLN A 62 17.43 3.11 8.25
N GLN A 63 18.46 2.44 8.79
CA GLN A 63 18.55 0.97 8.85
C GLN A 63 18.32 0.41 10.25
N ASP A 64 18.51 1.24 11.28
CA ASP A 64 18.42 0.85 12.68
C ASP A 64 17.57 1.84 13.49
N TRP A 65 17.13 1.39 14.67
CA TRP A 65 16.26 2.14 15.55
C TRP A 65 16.90 3.43 16.07
N ASN A 66 18.16 3.39 16.50
CA ASN A 66 18.83 4.52 17.12
C ASN A 66 19.05 5.67 16.13
N SER A 67 19.50 5.35 14.92
CA SER A 67 19.63 6.31 13.82
C SER A 67 18.27 6.93 13.47
N MET A 68 17.21 6.12 13.41
CA MET A 68 15.85 6.61 13.20
C MET A 68 15.39 7.57 14.28
N MET A 69 15.57 7.24 15.57
CA MET A 69 15.16 8.11 16.69
C MET A 69 15.96 9.41 16.76
N LYS A 70 17.23 9.40 16.31
CA LYS A 70 18.08 10.60 16.27
C LYS A 70 17.59 11.63 15.23
N ASP A 71 17.13 11.14 14.09
CA ASP A 71 16.79 11.95 12.92
C ASP A 71 15.30 12.33 12.83
N ILE A 72 14.43 11.50 13.41
CA ILE A 72 12.99 11.73 13.33
C ILE A 72 12.59 13.00 14.09
N SER A 73 11.88 13.89 13.39
CA SER A 73 11.57 15.24 13.89
C SER A 73 10.08 15.41 14.26
N ILE A 74 9.38 14.30 14.52
CA ILE A 74 7.99 14.31 14.99
C ILE A 74 7.91 14.07 16.50
N PRO A 75 6.81 14.45 17.19
CA PRO A 75 6.65 14.21 18.62
C PRO A 75 6.83 12.74 18.99
N GLN A 76 7.66 12.46 20.01
CA GLN A 76 8.04 11.10 20.43
C GLN A 76 6.84 10.19 20.71
N ASN A 77 5.80 10.71 21.37
CA ASN A 77 4.57 9.97 21.67
C ASN A 77 3.71 9.64 20.42
N LYS A 78 4.08 10.12 19.23
CA LYS A 78 3.42 9.79 17.96
C LYS A 78 4.21 8.80 17.10
N ILE A 79 5.48 8.54 17.45
CA ILE A 79 6.37 7.68 16.67
C ILE A 79 5.81 6.26 16.51
N PRO A 80 5.32 5.56 17.57
CA PRO A 80 4.78 4.21 17.41
C PRO A 80 3.62 4.14 16.41
N MET A 81 2.71 5.12 16.46
CA MET A 81 1.59 5.22 15.54
C MET A 81 2.04 5.45 14.10
N VAL A 82 3.01 6.35 13.88
CA VAL A 82 3.53 6.64 12.54
C VAL A 82 4.28 5.46 11.94
N LEU A 83 5.09 4.75 12.74
CA LEU A 83 5.78 3.54 12.29
C LEU A 83 4.79 2.40 11.98
N LEU A 84 3.79 2.18 12.84
CA LEU A 84 2.78 1.15 12.60
C LEU A 84 1.93 1.45 11.36
N HIS A 85 1.58 2.73 11.15
CA HIS A 85 0.95 3.20 9.91
C HIS A 85 1.85 2.89 8.70
N ALA A 86 3.12 3.29 8.75
CA ALA A 86 4.06 3.06 7.66
C ALA A 86 4.22 1.58 7.30
N LEU A 87 4.33 0.71 8.30
CA LEU A 87 4.42 -0.75 8.11
C LEU A 87 3.18 -1.31 7.42
N LEU A 88 2.00 -0.91 7.90
CA LEU A 88 0.73 -1.38 7.36
C LEU A 88 0.51 -0.87 5.93
N ALA A 89 0.78 0.41 5.68
CA ALA A 89 0.71 0.98 4.34
C ALA A 89 1.70 0.29 3.40
N LYS A 90 2.97 0.13 3.80
CA LYS A 90 3.97 -0.58 3.00
C LYS A 90 3.50 -1.99 2.61
N ASP A 91 2.97 -2.76 3.57
CA ASP A 91 2.54 -4.13 3.32
C ASP A 91 1.35 -4.19 2.35
N LEU A 92 0.35 -3.31 2.51
CA LEU A 92 -0.82 -3.26 1.64
C LEU A 92 -0.49 -2.78 0.22
N PHE A 93 0.14 -1.60 0.11
CA PHE A 93 0.47 -0.99 -1.17
C PHE A 93 1.50 -1.83 -1.93
N GLY A 94 2.56 -2.30 -1.25
CA GLY A 94 3.62 -3.10 -1.85
C GLY A 94 3.21 -4.51 -2.29
N ARG A 95 2.06 -5.02 -1.82
CA ARG A 95 1.52 -6.32 -2.26
C ARG A 95 0.40 -6.19 -3.27
N MET A 96 -0.52 -5.25 -3.07
CA MET A 96 -1.78 -5.20 -3.81
C MET A 96 -1.78 -4.11 -4.88
N PHE A 97 -1.09 -2.99 -4.67
CA PHE A 97 -1.12 -1.83 -5.57
C PHE A 97 0.08 -1.76 -6.53
N THR A 98 1.02 -2.69 -6.41
CA THR A 98 2.21 -2.83 -7.27
C THR A 98 2.18 -4.09 -8.14
N ASP A 99 1.32 -5.05 -7.83
CA ASP A 99 1.14 -6.29 -8.59
C ASP A 99 -0.32 -6.44 -9.06
N PRO A 100 -0.62 -6.35 -10.37
CA PRO A 100 -1.98 -6.56 -10.87
C PRO A 100 -2.50 -7.98 -10.71
N PHE A 101 -1.62 -8.96 -10.46
CA PHE A 101 -1.98 -10.38 -10.34
C PHE A 101 -1.86 -10.89 -8.90
N PHE A 102 -1.81 -9.98 -7.91
CA PHE A 102 -1.60 -10.32 -6.49
C PHE A 102 -2.58 -11.37 -5.95
N ALA A 103 -3.82 -11.38 -6.46
CA ALA A 103 -4.88 -12.28 -6.04
C ALA A 103 -4.76 -13.71 -6.61
N PHE A 104 -3.83 -13.98 -7.53
CA PHE A 104 -3.70 -15.30 -8.14
C PHE A 104 -3.02 -16.30 -7.18
N PRO A 105 -3.50 -17.56 -7.12
CA PRO A 105 -2.96 -18.56 -6.21
C PRO A 105 -1.49 -18.90 -6.49
N LYS A 106 -0.83 -19.50 -5.50
CA LYS A 106 0.32 -20.36 -5.78
C LYS A 106 -0.21 -21.64 -6.43
N ILE A 107 0.43 -22.07 -7.52
CA ILE A 107 0.06 -23.34 -8.17
C ILE A 107 0.69 -24.46 -7.34
N ASP A 108 -0.12 -25.39 -6.85
CA ASP A 108 0.39 -26.57 -6.14
C ASP A 108 1.22 -27.44 -7.08
N GLY A 109 2.43 -27.82 -6.65
CA GLY A 109 3.33 -28.73 -7.38
C GLY A 109 4.54 -28.09 -8.07
N ASP A 110 4.59 -26.76 -8.21
CA ASP A 110 5.77 -26.05 -8.70
C ASP A 110 6.29 -25.07 -7.63
N HIS A 111 7.39 -25.45 -6.97
CA HIS A 111 7.99 -24.66 -5.89
C HIS A 111 8.72 -23.40 -6.37
N LYS A 112 8.79 -23.13 -7.69
CA LYS A 112 9.60 -22.03 -8.22
C LYS A 112 8.81 -20.76 -8.53
N ILE A 113 7.57 -20.83 -9.05
CA ILE A 113 6.82 -19.64 -9.49
C ILE A 113 5.31 -19.82 -9.22
N SER A 114 4.66 -18.83 -8.58
CA SER A 114 3.21 -18.78 -8.37
C SER A 114 2.43 -18.49 -9.66
N ALA A 115 1.11 -18.72 -9.71
CA ALA A 115 0.32 -18.32 -10.88
C ALA A 115 0.46 -16.81 -11.15
N ALA A 116 0.47 -15.99 -10.07
CA ALA A 116 0.76 -14.57 -10.17
C ALA A 116 2.08 -14.30 -10.92
N GLY A 117 3.16 -15.03 -10.59
CA GLY A 117 4.44 -14.89 -11.28
C GLY A 117 4.41 -15.27 -12.76
N TYR A 118 3.61 -16.26 -13.16
CA TYR A 118 3.42 -16.60 -14.58
C TYR A 118 2.68 -15.50 -15.34
N PHE A 119 1.56 -15.00 -14.80
CA PHE A 119 0.81 -13.90 -15.41
C PHE A 119 1.65 -12.63 -15.49
N GLN A 120 2.42 -12.34 -14.44
CA GLN A 120 3.34 -11.21 -14.42
C GLN A 120 4.43 -11.36 -15.50
N ARG A 121 4.99 -12.55 -15.70
CA ARG A 121 5.99 -12.78 -16.76
C ARG A 121 5.40 -12.60 -18.16
N ILE A 122 4.21 -13.15 -18.42
CA ILE A 122 3.51 -12.97 -19.71
C ILE A 122 3.25 -11.47 -19.95
N TYR A 123 2.74 -10.77 -18.94
CA TYR A 123 2.48 -9.34 -19.01
C TYR A 123 3.73 -8.53 -19.36
N HIS A 124 4.87 -8.81 -18.71
CA HIS A 124 6.14 -8.13 -19.03
C HIS A 124 6.63 -8.42 -20.45
N ILE A 125 6.42 -9.63 -20.98
CA ILE A 125 6.73 -9.95 -22.38
C ILE A 125 5.83 -9.14 -23.30
N MET A 126 4.54 -9.05 -22.99
CA MET A 126 3.59 -8.28 -23.78
C MET A 126 3.90 -6.78 -23.76
N ILE A 127 4.27 -6.19 -22.61
CA ILE A 127 4.67 -4.77 -22.54
C ILE A 127 5.80 -4.47 -23.54
N LYS A 128 6.81 -5.36 -23.63
CA LYS A 128 7.93 -5.19 -24.55
C LYS A 128 7.54 -5.34 -26.02
N ALA A 129 6.50 -6.11 -26.32
CA ALA A 129 6.03 -6.32 -27.67
C ALA A 129 5.08 -5.20 -28.13
N ASP A 130 4.14 -4.81 -27.26
CA ASP A 130 3.10 -3.80 -27.49
C ASP A 130 2.49 -3.41 -26.13
N GLU A 131 2.92 -2.27 -25.58
CA GLU A 131 2.51 -1.76 -24.27
C GLU A 131 0.98 -1.58 -24.17
N GLN A 132 0.37 -0.97 -25.19
CA GLN A 132 -1.08 -0.75 -25.23
C GLN A 132 -1.85 -2.07 -25.16
N LYS A 133 -1.50 -3.06 -26.00
CA LYS A 133 -2.16 -4.37 -25.98
C LYS A 133 -1.92 -5.12 -24.67
N ALA A 134 -0.77 -4.95 -24.03
CA ALA A 134 -0.49 -5.56 -22.73
C ALA A 134 -1.45 -5.05 -21.65
N HIS A 135 -1.66 -3.74 -21.57
CA HIS A 135 -2.58 -3.14 -20.60
C HIS A 135 -4.03 -3.53 -20.86
N ILE A 136 -4.45 -3.56 -22.12
CA ILE A 136 -5.77 -4.05 -22.52
C ILE A 136 -5.94 -5.51 -22.07
N TRP A 137 -4.98 -6.38 -22.39
CA TRP A 137 -5.01 -7.78 -22.01
C TRP A 137 -5.13 -7.96 -20.48
N ARG A 138 -4.26 -7.32 -19.70
CA ARG A 138 -4.32 -7.37 -18.23
C ARG A 138 -5.70 -6.94 -17.72
N SER A 139 -6.19 -5.77 -18.16
CA SER A 139 -7.48 -5.24 -17.70
C SER A 139 -8.63 -6.18 -18.03
N GLN A 140 -8.72 -6.69 -19.26
CA GLN A 140 -9.76 -7.62 -19.69
C GLN A 140 -9.68 -8.97 -18.97
N THR A 141 -8.48 -9.52 -18.78
CA THR A 141 -8.28 -10.75 -18.01
C THR A 141 -8.80 -10.58 -16.59
N LEU A 142 -8.46 -9.49 -15.91
CA LEU A 142 -8.91 -9.24 -14.54
C LEU A 142 -10.42 -8.98 -14.48
N GLN A 143 -11.00 -8.26 -15.44
CA GLN A 143 -12.46 -8.06 -15.52
C GLN A 143 -13.22 -9.38 -15.69
N ASN A 144 -12.76 -10.23 -16.60
CA ASN A 144 -13.40 -11.52 -16.89
C ASN A 144 -13.35 -12.46 -15.68
N LEU A 145 -12.29 -12.41 -14.88
CA LEU A 145 -12.12 -13.25 -13.69
C LEU A 145 -12.71 -12.62 -12.41
N SER A 146 -13.03 -11.33 -12.44
CA SER A 146 -13.70 -10.59 -11.37
C SER A 146 -15.22 -10.57 -11.50
N THR A 147 -15.78 -11.08 -12.60
CA THR A 147 -17.21 -11.12 -12.86
C THR A 147 -17.71 -12.55 -12.94
N THR A 148 -18.97 -12.74 -12.56
CA THR A 148 -19.70 -14.01 -12.69
C THR A 148 -21.04 -13.74 -13.37
N ARG A 149 -21.53 -14.72 -14.14
CA ARG A 149 -22.88 -14.65 -14.73
C ARG A 149 -23.97 -15.12 -13.75
N ASP A 150 -23.59 -15.91 -12.76
CA ASP A 150 -24.50 -16.37 -11.70
C ASP A 150 -24.44 -15.37 -10.53
N PRO A 151 -25.55 -14.68 -10.20
CA PRO A 151 -25.62 -13.75 -9.08
C PRO A 151 -25.34 -14.40 -7.71
N ASN A 152 -25.48 -15.72 -7.60
CA ASN A 152 -25.25 -16.47 -6.37
C ASN A 152 -23.84 -17.08 -6.28
N ALA A 153 -23.07 -17.03 -7.37
CA ALA A 153 -21.70 -17.51 -7.36
C ALA A 153 -20.73 -16.41 -6.94
N GLU A 154 -19.67 -16.78 -6.26
CA GLU A 154 -18.55 -15.88 -6.02
C GLU A 154 -17.64 -15.83 -7.26
N ALA A 155 -17.21 -14.63 -7.66
CA ALA A 155 -16.25 -14.51 -8.75
C ALA A 155 -14.90 -15.12 -8.36
N PHE A 156 -14.18 -15.70 -9.32
CA PHE A 156 -12.94 -16.43 -9.05
C PHE A 156 -11.92 -15.59 -8.26
N LEU A 157 -11.65 -14.35 -8.69
CA LEU A 157 -10.68 -13.49 -8.00
C LEU A 157 -11.17 -13.00 -6.64
N GLN A 158 -12.48 -12.89 -6.41
CA GLN A 158 -13.01 -12.54 -5.09
C GLN A 158 -12.73 -13.64 -4.07
N GLY A 159 -13.01 -14.91 -4.43
CA GLY A 159 -12.73 -16.05 -3.55
C GLY A 159 -11.25 -16.25 -3.28
N MET A 160 -10.40 -16.03 -4.28
CA MET A 160 -8.95 -16.09 -4.11
C MET A 160 -8.41 -14.96 -3.22
N THR A 161 -8.95 -13.74 -3.39
CA THR A 161 -8.59 -12.57 -2.57
C THR A 161 -8.89 -12.82 -1.10
N LYS A 162 -10.06 -13.38 -0.76
CA LYS A 162 -10.41 -13.71 0.63
C LYS A 162 -9.37 -14.63 1.27
N LYS A 163 -8.98 -15.71 0.60
CA LYS A 163 -7.97 -16.67 1.11
C LYS A 163 -6.61 -16.01 1.31
N LEU A 164 -6.18 -15.18 0.35
CA LEU A 164 -4.92 -14.45 0.44
C LEU A 164 -4.90 -13.51 1.65
N VAL A 165 -5.96 -12.70 1.80
CA VAL A 165 -6.09 -11.69 2.86
C VAL A 165 -5.97 -12.29 4.25
N TYR A 166 -6.58 -13.45 4.52
CA TYR A 166 -6.39 -14.16 5.80
C TYR A 166 -4.91 -14.47 6.10
N GLY A 167 -4.17 -14.97 5.11
CA GLY A 167 -2.75 -15.27 5.26
C GLY A 167 -1.90 -14.02 5.49
N LEU A 168 -2.21 -12.92 4.79
CA LEU A 168 -1.51 -11.64 4.93
C LEU A 168 -1.71 -11.02 6.32
N VAL A 169 -2.92 -11.04 6.85
CA VAL A 169 -3.24 -10.55 8.20
C VAL A 169 -2.45 -11.31 9.26
N ASN A 170 -2.42 -12.64 9.16
CA ASN A 170 -1.64 -13.47 10.09
C ASN A 170 -0.14 -13.18 9.98
N THR A 171 0.38 -13.00 8.76
CA THR A 171 1.77 -12.64 8.52
C THR A 171 2.10 -11.28 9.16
N PHE A 172 1.25 -10.27 8.99
CA PHE A 172 1.46 -8.94 9.58
C PHE A 172 1.46 -8.99 11.11
N LEU A 173 0.46 -9.64 11.71
CA LEU A 173 0.31 -9.73 13.18
C LEU A 173 1.42 -10.53 13.87
N THR A 174 2.10 -11.42 13.13
CA THR A 174 3.23 -12.20 13.65
C THR A 174 4.58 -11.60 13.32
N SER A 175 4.62 -10.56 12.48
CA SER A 175 5.85 -9.88 12.06
C SER A 175 6.41 -8.94 13.14
N PRO A 176 7.63 -8.38 12.99
CA PRO A 176 8.18 -7.38 13.91
C PRO A 176 7.26 -6.18 14.21
N ALA A 177 6.34 -5.82 13.31
CA ALA A 177 5.28 -4.84 13.56
C ALA A 177 4.46 -5.12 14.83
N ARG A 178 4.38 -6.38 15.27
CA ARG A 178 3.70 -6.79 16.51
C ARG A 178 4.26 -6.09 17.76
N THR A 179 5.55 -5.74 17.74
CA THR A 179 6.21 -5.06 18.86
C THR A 179 5.59 -3.68 19.09
N LEU A 180 5.11 -3.00 18.03
CA LEU A 180 4.47 -1.69 18.10
C LEU A 180 2.99 -1.77 18.49
N LEU A 181 2.42 -2.97 18.63
CA LEU A 181 1.03 -3.15 19.04
C LEU A 181 0.90 -3.09 20.55
N ARG A 182 -0.11 -2.36 21.05
CA ARG A 182 -0.42 -2.37 22.48
C ARG A 182 -0.73 -3.78 22.97
N LYS A 183 -0.25 -4.12 24.16
CA LYS A 183 -0.62 -5.37 24.83
C LYS A 183 -2.10 -5.32 25.18
N VAL A 184 -2.80 -6.43 24.96
CA VAL A 184 -4.22 -6.59 25.32
C VAL A 184 -4.35 -7.82 26.19
N GLY A 185 -5.07 -7.70 27.31
CA GLY A 185 -5.13 -8.74 28.35
C GLY A 185 -6.21 -9.81 28.14
N ASN A 186 -7.07 -9.68 27.13
CA ASN A 186 -8.16 -10.63 26.88
C ASN A 186 -8.22 -11.08 25.41
N ASN A 187 -8.72 -12.30 25.21
CA ASN A 187 -8.83 -12.91 23.88
C ASN A 187 -9.80 -12.16 22.98
N ASP A 188 -10.85 -11.55 23.53
CA ASP A 188 -11.83 -10.80 22.75
C ASP A 188 -11.23 -9.58 22.05
N ALA A 189 -10.34 -8.83 22.73
CA ALA A 189 -9.65 -7.69 22.13
C ALA A 189 -8.63 -8.13 21.08
N VAL A 190 -7.96 -9.27 21.26
CA VAL A 190 -7.08 -9.87 20.25
C VAL A 190 -7.89 -10.24 19.00
N ASN A 191 -9.01 -10.94 19.19
CA ASN A 191 -9.90 -11.34 18.11
C ASN A 191 -10.50 -10.13 17.39
N GLN A 192 -10.90 -9.10 18.12
CA GLN A 192 -11.42 -7.87 17.54
C GLN A 192 -10.37 -7.11 16.72
N ARG A 193 -9.12 -7.03 17.19
CA ARG A 193 -8.01 -6.46 16.41
C ARG A 193 -7.82 -7.22 15.09
N GLY A 194 -7.81 -8.55 15.15
CA GLY A 194 -7.67 -9.41 13.98
C GLY A 194 -8.80 -9.20 12.96
N ARG A 195 -10.05 -9.13 13.42
CA ARG A 195 -11.22 -8.87 12.56
C ARG A 195 -11.16 -7.49 11.90
N GLU A 196 -10.77 -6.45 12.64
CA GLU A 196 -10.62 -5.10 12.11
C GLU A 196 -9.52 -5.03 11.06
N LEU A 197 -8.39 -5.70 11.30
CA LEU A 197 -7.30 -5.77 10.33
C LEU A 197 -7.71 -6.56 9.08
N LEU A 198 -8.44 -7.66 9.26
CA LEU A 198 -8.99 -8.45 8.16
C LEU A 198 -9.92 -7.62 7.26
N SER A 199 -10.85 -6.89 7.86
CA SER A 199 -11.75 -5.99 7.10
C SER A 199 -10.98 -4.92 6.35
N LEU A 200 -9.88 -4.42 6.92
CA LEU A 200 -9.04 -3.42 6.28
C LEU A 200 -8.25 -3.99 5.08
N TYR A 201 -7.65 -5.18 5.23
CA TYR A 201 -6.97 -5.86 4.12
C TYR A 201 -7.95 -6.25 3.01
N ASP A 202 -9.15 -6.73 3.36
CA ASP A 202 -10.18 -7.06 2.37
C ASP A 202 -10.60 -5.81 1.58
N GLY A 203 -10.91 -4.70 2.27
CA GLY A 203 -11.24 -3.43 1.61
C GLY A 203 -10.12 -2.92 0.70
N ALA A 204 -8.86 -3.02 1.13
CA ALA A 204 -7.71 -2.65 0.32
C ALA A 204 -7.56 -3.55 -0.93
N ALA A 205 -7.77 -4.86 -0.78
CA ALA A 205 -7.66 -5.81 -1.86
C ALA A 205 -8.77 -5.65 -2.91
N GLN A 206 -10.02 -5.43 -2.47
CA GLN A 206 -11.13 -5.14 -3.37
C GLN A 206 -10.90 -3.84 -4.14
N LEU A 207 -10.40 -2.80 -3.44
CA LEU A 207 -10.04 -1.54 -4.09
C LEU A 207 -8.94 -1.77 -5.14
N ALA A 208 -7.82 -2.39 -4.75
CA ALA A 208 -6.72 -2.66 -5.67
C ALA A 208 -7.16 -3.47 -6.89
N LEU A 209 -7.94 -4.54 -6.70
CA LEU A 209 -8.48 -5.34 -7.79
C LEU A 209 -9.36 -4.50 -8.72
N SER A 210 -10.27 -3.69 -8.18
CA SER A 210 -11.11 -2.79 -8.97
C SER A 210 -10.28 -1.81 -9.81
N LEU A 211 -9.20 -1.25 -9.25
CA LEU A 211 -8.32 -0.34 -9.97
C LEU A 211 -7.50 -1.06 -11.04
N TRP A 212 -7.03 -2.27 -10.78
CA TRP A 212 -6.30 -3.07 -11.75
C TRP A 212 -7.16 -3.59 -12.92
N THR A 213 -8.48 -3.61 -12.76
CA THR A 213 -9.39 -3.83 -13.90
C THR A 213 -9.43 -2.67 -14.89
N GLN A 214 -8.92 -1.49 -14.53
CA GLN A 214 -8.79 -0.34 -15.43
C GLN A 214 -7.56 -0.49 -16.32
N ARG A 215 -7.58 0.17 -17.48
CA ARG A 215 -6.45 0.17 -18.43
C ARG A 215 -5.24 0.95 -17.89
N ALA A 216 -5.46 1.91 -17.00
CA ALA A 216 -4.38 2.61 -16.31
C ALA A 216 -3.44 1.64 -15.58
N PHE A 217 -2.15 1.93 -15.61
CA PHE A 217 -1.12 1.19 -14.90
C PHE A 217 -0.76 1.91 -13.60
N MET A 218 -0.95 1.24 -12.45
CA MET A 218 -0.58 1.80 -11.17
C MET A 218 0.91 1.58 -10.87
N SER A 219 1.54 2.56 -10.25
CA SER A 219 2.86 2.45 -9.66
C SER A 219 2.90 3.11 -8.28
N CYS A 220 3.66 2.52 -7.37
CA CYS A 220 3.92 3.07 -6.04
C CYS A 220 5.43 3.29 -5.88
N PRO A 221 5.94 4.51 -6.15
CA PRO A 221 7.37 4.78 -6.07
C PRO A 221 7.90 4.56 -4.65
N ASN A 222 9.05 3.91 -4.54
CA ASN A 222 9.77 3.77 -3.29
C ASN A 222 10.53 5.05 -2.92
N LEU A 223 11.10 5.10 -1.72
CA LEU A 223 11.79 6.29 -1.20
C LEU A 223 12.92 6.78 -2.11
N ARG A 224 13.62 5.91 -2.84
CA ARG A 224 14.72 6.27 -3.74
C ARG A 224 14.24 6.90 -5.04
N GLU A 225 13.01 6.61 -5.44
CA GLU A 225 12.36 7.15 -6.64
C GLU A 225 11.67 8.48 -6.36
N LEU A 226 11.41 8.80 -5.08
CA LEU A 226 10.85 10.10 -4.70
C LEU A 226 11.93 11.20 -4.79
N PRO A 227 11.61 12.36 -5.40
CA PRO A 227 12.49 13.51 -5.35
C PRO A 227 12.60 14.08 -3.92
N ARG A 228 13.47 15.06 -3.74
CA ARG A 228 13.48 15.84 -2.49
C ARG A 228 12.12 16.49 -2.25
N PHE A 229 11.77 16.66 -0.98
CA PHE A 229 10.49 17.24 -0.62
C PHE A 229 10.39 18.68 -1.13
N THR A 230 9.24 19.01 -1.71
CA THR A 230 8.82 20.38 -2.03
C THR A 230 7.31 20.46 -1.86
N VAL A 231 6.81 21.50 -1.20
CA VAL A 231 5.36 21.66 -0.94
C VAL A 231 4.54 21.74 -2.23
N SER A 232 5.14 22.24 -3.32
CA SER A 232 4.50 22.37 -4.63
C SER A 232 4.42 21.06 -5.43
N ASN A 233 5.10 19.99 -5.02
CA ASN A 233 5.11 18.74 -5.77
C ASN A 233 3.88 17.88 -5.42
N PRO A 234 2.95 17.65 -6.36
CA PRO A 234 1.71 16.94 -6.08
C PRO A 234 1.90 15.45 -5.76
N MET A 235 3.08 14.87 -6.04
CA MET A 235 3.35 13.45 -5.76
C MET A 235 3.46 13.14 -4.27
N MET A 236 3.67 14.14 -3.42
CA MET A 236 3.87 13.94 -1.99
C MET A 236 3.33 15.10 -1.16
N ARG A 237 3.08 14.83 0.12
CA ARG A 237 2.73 15.82 1.12
C ARG A 237 3.43 15.53 2.43
N ALA A 238 3.77 16.57 3.16
CA ALA A 238 4.31 16.42 4.50
C ALA A 238 3.29 15.73 5.41
N HIS A 239 3.78 14.87 6.29
CA HIS A 239 2.97 14.30 7.35
C HIS A 239 2.49 15.43 8.27
N ARG A 240 1.20 15.47 8.60
CA ARG A 240 0.55 16.52 9.40
C ARG A 240 1.22 16.89 10.74
N LEU A 241 2.11 16.04 11.25
CA LEU A 241 2.87 16.32 12.48
C LEU A 241 3.96 17.38 12.27
N HIS A 242 4.34 17.66 11.03
CA HIS A 242 5.20 18.79 10.65
C HIS A 242 4.49 20.14 10.81
N ARG A 243 3.15 20.16 10.79
CA ARG A 243 2.33 21.37 10.89
C ARG A 243 2.74 22.43 9.85
N LEU A 244 2.90 22.01 8.60
CA LEU A 244 3.07 22.93 7.47
C LEU A 244 1.69 23.46 7.08
N ASP A 245 1.59 24.77 6.88
CA ASP A 245 0.47 25.41 6.19
C ASP A 245 0.67 25.30 4.67
N GLU A 246 -0.34 25.64 3.86
CA GLU A 246 -0.34 25.41 2.40
C GLU A 246 0.84 26.07 1.67
N ASP A 247 1.29 27.23 2.15
CA ASP A 247 2.40 28.00 1.57
C ASP A 247 3.71 27.90 2.38
N ASP A 248 3.77 26.99 3.37
CA ASP A 248 4.95 26.84 4.23
C ASP A 248 6.04 26.00 3.55
N THR A 249 7.01 26.70 2.94
CA THR A 249 8.14 26.11 2.21
C THR A 249 9.34 25.75 3.10
N ARG A 250 9.25 25.80 4.45
CA ARG A 250 10.44 25.66 5.33
C ARG A 250 11.15 24.31 5.25
N LEU A 251 10.47 23.29 4.73
CA LEU A 251 11.02 21.94 4.54
C LEU A 251 11.38 21.64 3.08
N ASP A 252 11.22 22.60 2.16
CA ASP A 252 11.57 22.41 0.76
C ASP A 252 13.06 22.10 0.60
N GLY A 253 13.37 21.17 -0.30
CA GLY A 253 14.73 20.68 -0.55
C GLY A 253 15.27 19.71 0.51
N LYS A 254 14.53 19.46 1.61
CA LYS A 254 14.92 18.46 2.63
C LYS A 254 14.75 17.04 2.10
N ARG A 255 15.56 16.14 2.66
CA ARG A 255 15.47 14.69 2.36
C ARG A 255 14.29 14.09 3.10
N ILE A 256 13.64 13.12 2.45
CA ILE A 256 12.60 12.33 3.08
C ILE A 256 13.28 11.27 3.97
N LEU A 257 12.92 11.25 5.25
CA LEU A 257 13.38 10.26 6.23
C LEU A 257 12.52 8.99 6.15
N LEU A 258 11.19 9.16 6.10
CA LEU A 258 10.23 8.07 6.10
C LEU A 258 9.04 8.40 5.18
N CYS A 259 8.75 7.49 4.25
CA CYS A 259 7.50 7.42 3.54
C CYS A 259 6.48 6.66 4.40
N VAL A 260 5.56 7.39 5.03
CA VAL A 260 4.51 6.82 5.90
C VAL A 260 3.41 6.19 5.07
N GLN A 261 3.13 6.75 3.90
CA GLN A 261 2.21 6.17 2.94
C GLN A 261 2.79 6.35 1.54
N PRO A 262 2.88 5.29 0.73
CA PRO A 262 3.32 5.40 -0.65
C PRO A 262 2.38 6.26 -1.50
N ALA A 263 2.93 6.90 -2.54
CA ALA A 263 2.10 7.48 -3.58
C ALA A 263 1.45 6.38 -4.42
N VAL A 264 0.29 6.66 -4.99
CA VAL A 264 -0.30 5.86 -6.06
C VAL A 264 -0.36 6.73 -7.30
N LEU A 265 0.49 6.40 -8.27
CA LEU A 265 0.52 7.05 -9.57
C LEU A 265 -0.22 6.16 -10.57
N ALA A 266 -0.99 6.77 -11.48
CA ALA A 266 -1.66 6.06 -12.56
C ALA A 266 -1.15 6.58 -13.89
N PHE A 267 -0.61 5.67 -14.69
CA PHE A 267 -0.09 5.92 -16.03
C PHE A 267 -1.11 5.48 -17.06
N GLY A 268 -1.21 6.28 -18.12
CA GLY A 268 -2.09 6.03 -19.25
C GLY A 268 -3.57 6.34 -19.04
N SER A 269 -4.29 6.40 -20.16
CA SER A 269 -5.69 6.78 -20.26
C SER A 269 -6.63 5.57 -20.25
N GLU A 270 -7.93 5.85 -20.18
CA GLU A 270 -8.97 4.83 -20.37
C GLU A 270 -8.95 4.17 -21.75
N ASN A 271 -8.29 4.77 -22.74
CA ASN A 271 -8.12 4.20 -24.07
C ASN A 271 -6.85 3.37 -24.21
N ALA A 272 -6.13 3.16 -23.10
CA ALA A 272 -4.81 2.54 -23.08
C ALA A 272 -3.79 3.28 -23.93
N GLU A 273 -3.71 4.60 -23.75
CA GLU A 273 -2.76 5.51 -24.42
C GLU A 273 -2.03 6.35 -23.36
N ASP A 274 -1.02 7.14 -23.74
CA ASP A 274 -0.34 8.13 -22.87
C ASP A 274 0.37 7.58 -21.61
N TYR A 275 0.96 6.39 -21.67
CA TYR A 275 1.70 5.78 -20.54
C TYR A 275 3.01 6.50 -20.17
N ASN A 276 3.43 7.50 -20.93
CA ASN A 276 4.54 8.40 -20.60
C ASN A 276 4.14 9.51 -19.61
N GLN A 277 2.84 9.69 -19.35
CA GLN A 277 2.32 10.66 -18.39
C GLN A 277 1.64 9.93 -17.23
N HIS A 278 1.61 10.59 -16.06
CA HIS A 278 0.92 10.05 -14.90
C HIS A 278 0.02 11.08 -14.24
N LYS A 279 -1.03 10.55 -13.63
CA LYS A 279 -1.89 11.24 -12.66
C LYS A 279 -1.49 10.80 -11.27
N VAL A 280 -1.57 11.72 -10.31
CA VAL A 280 -1.48 11.36 -8.89
C VAL A 280 -2.88 10.96 -8.42
N TRP A 281 -3.08 9.68 -8.10
CA TRP A 281 -4.32 9.19 -7.47
C TRP A 281 -4.24 9.26 -5.94
N SER A 282 -3.05 9.11 -5.38
CA SER A 282 -2.80 9.37 -3.96
C SER A 282 -1.38 9.92 -3.79
N PRO A 283 -1.18 11.07 -3.14
CA PRO A 283 0.16 11.56 -2.84
C PRO A 283 0.80 10.74 -1.73
N ALA A 284 2.11 10.56 -1.80
CA ALA A 284 2.88 9.99 -0.70
C ALA A 284 2.75 10.87 0.55
N VAL A 285 2.69 10.27 1.73
CA VAL A 285 2.76 11.00 3.00
C VAL A 285 4.14 10.79 3.59
N VAL A 286 4.89 11.87 3.78
CA VAL A 286 6.32 11.80 4.10
C VAL A 286 6.70 12.53 5.39
N VAL A 287 7.68 11.99 6.11
CA VAL A 287 8.36 12.65 7.24
C VAL A 287 9.76 13.02 6.75
N MET A 288 10.14 14.28 6.97
CA MET A 288 11.41 14.84 6.49
C MET A 288 12.46 14.74 7.59
N HIS A 289 13.72 14.74 7.15
CA HIS A 289 14.86 15.00 8.00
C HIS A 289 15.00 16.52 8.19
N GLU A 290 14.78 17.03 9.41
CA GLU A 290 14.81 18.49 9.65
C GLU A 290 16.21 19.00 10.03
N LYS A 291 17.06 18.14 10.60
CA LYS A 291 18.37 18.50 11.15
C LYS A 291 19.46 18.70 10.11
#